data_AF-A0A840WBF0-F1
#
_entry.id   AF-A0A840WBF0-F1
#
_cell.length_a   1.000
_cell.length_b   1.000
_cell.length_c   1.000
_cell.angle_alpha   90.00
_cell.angle_beta   90.00
_cell.angle_gamma   90.00
#
_symmetry.space_group_name_H-M   'P 1'
#
loop_
_entity.id
_entity.type
_entity.pdbx_description
1 polymer ?
#
loop_
_entity_poly.entity_id
_entity_poly.type
_entity_poly.pdbx_seq_one_letter_code
_entity_poly.pdbx_strand_id
1 'polypeptide(L)'
;MNTRSTPAGPNSTTTGPVTAAAPPLSATRELLGLHTREFLRDRRNFLPALILPLALGALFLAIAHTIPEAETGAGLTFGQMIVPMLLLLTMTSAPLTATASPLATLRAQGSLRLLGTTPVGRTRFLLTHMPVRLGLVAVQLVVLVTAGTTLGHIAPADIPALFGVSVLGLLMFGAAGYLIGGVAGGTDSAQNTSLFVQMVSIMLSFMFLPMGMLPDSLAKAVSYLPPSFLADLFLSLTPGWEQLHPTWLSVLVVLGTAAVLTALAVRLFRWDQGER
;
A
#
# COMPACT_ATOMS: atom_id res chain seq x y z
N MET A 1 24.03 -12.21 79.20
CA MET A 1 23.32 -11.65 78.02
C MET A 1 22.05 -10.99 78.51
N ASN A 2 21.75 -9.74 78.11
CA ASN A 2 20.67 -8.95 78.70
C ASN A 2 19.34 -9.15 77.96
N THR A 3 18.21 -9.22 78.67
CA THR A 3 16.87 -9.44 78.11
C THR A 3 16.08 -8.14 77.95
N ARG A 4 15.30 -7.99 76.88
CA ARG A 4 14.13 -7.09 76.80
C ARG A 4 13.18 -7.50 75.65
N SER A 5 11.94 -7.05 75.74
CA SER A 5 10.74 -7.72 75.19
C SER A 5 10.07 -7.04 73.99
N THR A 6 9.27 -7.84 73.28
CA THR A 6 8.18 -7.51 72.30
C THR A 6 7.09 -6.59 72.88
N PRO A 7 6.06 -6.07 72.14
CA PRO A 7 5.36 -6.56 70.92
C PRO A 7 5.68 -5.73 69.64
N ALA A 8 4.98 -5.73 68.48
CA ALA A 8 3.66 -6.27 68.07
C ALA A 8 3.59 -6.61 66.54
N GLY A 9 2.40 -6.97 66.04
CA GLY A 9 2.04 -7.03 64.59
C GLY A 9 0.92 -6.01 64.24
N PRO A 10 0.14 -6.17 63.15
CA PRO A 10 0.21 -7.15 62.05
C PRO A 10 0.34 -6.48 60.65
N ASN A 11 0.44 -7.26 59.57
CA ASN A 11 -0.45 -7.16 58.39
C ASN A 11 -0.02 -8.10 57.25
N SER A 12 -0.99 -8.89 56.77
CA SER A 12 -0.90 -9.71 55.56
C SER A 12 -1.13 -8.87 54.31
N THR A 13 -0.18 -8.86 53.38
CA THR A 13 -0.40 -8.28 52.04
C THR A 13 -0.57 -9.42 51.02
N THR A 14 -1.82 -9.81 50.78
CA THR A 14 -2.19 -10.74 49.70
C THR A 14 -1.84 -10.14 48.34
N THR A 15 -0.82 -10.67 47.67
CA THR A 15 -0.53 -10.37 46.26
C THR A 15 -1.53 -11.09 45.36
N GLY A 16 -2.68 -10.47 45.15
CA GLY A 16 -3.65 -10.89 44.14
C GLY A 16 -3.05 -10.83 42.72
N PRO A 17 -3.49 -11.69 41.79
CA PRO A 17 -3.00 -11.67 40.42
C PRO A 17 -3.40 -10.34 39.74
N VAL A 18 -2.40 -9.64 39.18
CA VAL A 18 -2.62 -8.40 38.44
C VAL A 18 -3.26 -8.74 37.08
N THR A 19 -4.59 -8.67 37.03
CA THR A 19 -5.34 -8.78 35.77
C THR A 19 -4.90 -7.67 34.82
N ALA A 20 -4.28 -8.03 33.70
CA ALA A 20 -3.80 -7.08 32.71
C ALA A 20 -4.98 -6.36 32.03
N ALA A 21 -5.33 -5.18 32.54
CA ALA A 21 -6.37 -4.33 31.96
C ALA A 21 -6.01 -3.92 30.52
N ALA A 22 -6.99 -3.95 29.63
CA ALA A 22 -6.82 -3.45 28.26
C ALA A 22 -6.46 -1.94 28.30
N PRO A 23 -5.51 -1.48 27.45
CA PRO A 23 -5.07 -0.09 27.49
C PRO A 23 -6.21 0.88 27.11
N PRO A 24 -6.31 2.04 27.78
CA PRO A 24 -7.34 3.02 27.49
C PRO A 24 -7.20 3.60 26.08
N LEU A 25 -8.33 4.06 25.51
CA LEU A 25 -8.42 4.61 24.14
C LEU A 25 -7.48 5.81 23.89
N SER A 26 -7.02 6.49 24.95
CA SER A 26 -5.98 7.53 24.88
C SER A 26 -4.64 6.99 24.39
N ALA A 27 -4.19 5.83 24.85
CA ALA A 27 -2.93 5.21 24.43
C ALA A 27 -2.94 4.86 22.95
N THR A 28 -4.08 4.42 22.41
CA THR A 28 -4.26 4.17 20.97
C THR A 28 -4.19 5.47 20.15
N ARG A 29 -4.74 6.58 20.68
CA ARG A 29 -4.65 7.91 20.06
C ARG A 29 -3.22 8.48 20.11
N GLU A 30 -2.50 8.31 21.21
CA GLU A 30 -1.10 8.75 21.33
C GLU A 30 -0.18 7.92 20.42
N LEU A 31 -0.36 6.60 20.33
CA LEU A 31 0.35 5.75 19.36
C LEU A 31 0.07 6.17 17.91
N LEU A 32 -1.19 6.48 17.57
CA LEU A 32 -1.56 6.97 16.23
C LEU A 32 -0.93 8.34 15.93
N GLY A 33 -0.92 9.25 16.92
CA GLY A 33 -0.30 10.58 16.82
C GLY A 33 1.23 10.51 16.68
N LEU A 34 1.88 9.64 17.45
CA LEU A 34 3.31 9.37 17.33
C LEU A 34 3.65 8.75 15.97
N HIS A 35 2.92 7.73 15.51
CA HIS A 35 3.14 7.14 14.19
C HIS A 35 2.94 8.14 13.04
N THR A 36 1.94 9.02 13.12
CA THR A 36 1.73 10.09 12.13
C THR A 36 2.91 11.08 12.12
N ARG A 37 3.42 11.44 13.30
CA ARG A 37 4.54 12.38 13.47
C ARG A 37 5.88 11.76 13.07
N GLU A 38 6.06 10.46 13.24
CA GLU A 38 7.22 9.68 12.77
C GLU A 38 7.20 9.55 11.24
N PHE A 39 6.03 9.32 10.63
CA PHE A 39 5.85 9.29 9.17
C PHE A 39 6.16 10.62 8.49
N LEU A 40 5.79 11.73 9.12
CA LEU A 40 6.19 13.09 8.70
C LEU A 40 7.70 13.35 8.86
N ARG A 41 8.43 12.48 9.59
CA ARG A 41 9.84 12.62 9.93
C ARG A 41 10.76 11.81 9.01
N ASP A 42 10.34 10.63 8.53
CA ASP A 42 11.03 9.91 7.45
C ASP A 42 10.76 10.52 6.06
N ARG A 43 11.03 11.83 5.96
CA ARG A 43 10.89 12.61 4.72
C ARG A 43 11.64 11.99 3.54
N ARG A 44 12.75 11.31 3.82
CA ARG A 44 13.73 10.86 2.81
C ARG A 44 13.20 9.75 1.91
N ASN A 45 12.39 8.83 2.45
CA ASN A 45 11.70 7.82 1.64
C ASN A 45 10.23 8.16 1.36
N PHE A 46 9.57 8.94 2.23
CA PHE A 46 8.16 9.30 2.05
C PHE A 46 7.90 10.36 0.96
N LEU A 47 8.67 11.46 0.95
CA LEU A 47 8.43 12.54 -0.03
C LEU A 47 8.59 12.09 -1.48
N PRO A 48 9.64 11.34 -1.88
CA PRO A 48 9.76 10.88 -3.25
C PRO A 48 8.60 9.98 -3.69
N ALA A 49 8.16 9.05 -2.82
CA ALA A 49 7.08 8.12 -3.12
C ALA A 49 5.69 8.79 -3.26
N LEU A 50 5.47 9.92 -2.57
CA LEU A 50 4.24 10.71 -2.68
C LEU A 50 4.31 11.76 -3.79
N ILE A 51 5.36 12.58 -3.79
CA ILE A 51 5.46 13.78 -4.64
C ILE A 51 5.74 13.40 -6.09
N LEU A 52 6.63 12.44 -6.37
CA LEU A 52 7.02 12.13 -7.75
C LEU A 52 5.83 11.69 -8.63
N PRO A 53 5.00 10.71 -8.24
CA PRO A 53 3.87 10.30 -9.08
C PRO A 53 2.76 11.35 -9.13
N LEU A 54 2.57 12.17 -8.08
CA LEU A 54 1.61 13.28 -8.11
C LEU A 54 2.08 14.46 -8.99
N ALA A 55 3.37 14.80 -8.96
CA ALA A 55 3.95 15.84 -9.80
C ALA A 55 3.94 15.42 -11.28
N LEU A 56 4.28 14.15 -11.56
CA LEU A 56 4.17 13.58 -12.90
C LEU A 56 2.69 13.52 -13.35
N GLY A 57 1.76 13.20 -12.45
CA GLY A 57 0.33 13.24 -12.72
C GLY A 57 -0.21 14.64 -13.00
N ALA A 58 0.22 15.64 -12.24
CA ALA A 58 -0.11 17.04 -12.50
C ALA A 58 0.43 17.52 -13.85
N LEU A 59 1.65 17.11 -14.23
CA LEU A 59 2.22 17.38 -15.55
C LEU A 59 1.39 16.73 -16.67
N PHE A 60 1.03 15.45 -16.53
CA PHE A 60 0.23 14.76 -17.54
C PHE A 60 -1.20 15.30 -17.65
N LEU A 61 -1.84 15.69 -16.54
CA LEU A 61 -3.15 16.35 -16.56
C LEU A 61 -3.08 17.76 -17.17
N ALA A 62 -2.00 18.49 -16.94
CA ALA A 62 -1.77 19.78 -17.60
C ALA A 62 -1.62 19.61 -19.13
N ILE A 63 -0.89 18.58 -19.59
CA ILE A 63 -0.79 18.23 -21.02
C ILE A 63 -2.14 17.81 -21.61
N ALA A 64 -2.93 17.02 -20.87
CA ALA A 64 -4.28 16.64 -21.29
C ALA A 64 -5.24 17.83 -21.42
N HIS A 65 -5.08 18.84 -20.56
CA HIS A 65 -5.86 20.07 -20.63
C HIS A 65 -5.43 20.99 -21.78
N THR A 66 -4.14 21.01 -22.16
CA THR A 66 -3.65 21.83 -23.29
C THR A 66 -3.87 21.17 -24.65
N ILE A 67 -4.02 19.86 -24.73
CA ILE A 67 -4.25 19.11 -25.99
C ILE A 67 -5.47 18.17 -25.84
N PRO A 68 -6.70 18.72 -25.76
CA PRO A 68 -7.92 17.93 -25.49
C PRO A 68 -8.32 16.99 -26.64
N GLU A 69 -7.96 17.33 -27.88
CA GLU A 69 -8.25 16.53 -29.10
C GLU A 69 -7.21 15.41 -29.35
N ALA A 70 -6.33 15.13 -28.39
CA ALA A 70 -5.45 13.96 -28.48
C ALA A 70 -6.27 12.68 -28.31
N GLU A 71 -6.76 12.12 -29.42
CA GLU A 71 -7.43 10.82 -29.43
C GLU A 71 -6.44 9.70 -29.11
N THR A 72 -6.87 8.78 -28.25
CA THR A 72 -6.16 7.53 -28.01
C THR A 72 -6.62 6.47 -29.00
N GLY A 73 -5.78 5.47 -29.30
CA GLY A 73 -6.14 4.36 -30.20
C GLY A 73 -7.28 3.46 -29.73
N ALA A 74 -7.95 3.81 -28.62
CA ALA A 74 -9.16 3.16 -28.10
C ALA A 74 -10.45 3.98 -28.34
N GLY A 75 -10.38 5.14 -29.00
CA GLY A 75 -11.54 6.02 -29.22
C GLY A 75 -11.95 6.86 -28.00
N LEU A 76 -11.13 6.88 -26.94
CA LEU A 76 -11.28 7.79 -25.81
C LEU A 76 -10.31 8.99 -25.96
N THR A 77 -10.67 10.13 -25.37
CA THR A 77 -9.76 11.27 -25.27
C THR A 77 -8.60 10.96 -24.30
N PHE A 78 -7.43 11.56 -24.55
CA PHE A 78 -6.27 11.40 -23.66
C PHE A 78 -6.59 11.80 -22.20
N GLY A 79 -7.41 12.84 -21.98
CA GLY A 79 -7.86 13.25 -20.64
C GLY A 79 -8.71 12.22 -19.90
N GLN A 80 -9.55 11.46 -20.61
CA GLN A 80 -10.30 10.34 -20.02
C GLN A 80 -9.37 9.17 -19.65
N MET A 81 -8.38 8.87 -20.49
CA MET A 81 -7.50 7.71 -20.28
C MET A 81 -6.36 7.99 -19.27
N ILE A 82 -5.93 9.25 -19.11
CA ILE A 82 -4.79 9.59 -18.25
C ILE A 82 -5.12 9.50 -16.75
N VAL A 83 -6.34 9.83 -16.33
CA VAL A 83 -6.78 9.73 -14.92
C VAL A 83 -6.65 8.29 -14.38
N PRO A 84 -7.23 7.25 -15.00
CA PRO A 84 -7.07 5.88 -14.52
C PRO A 84 -5.63 5.37 -14.64
N MET A 85 -4.83 5.84 -15.63
CA MET A 85 -3.38 5.55 -15.68
C MET A 85 -2.63 6.07 -14.46
N LEU A 86 -2.92 7.31 -14.02
CA LEU A 86 -2.27 7.94 -12.87
C LEU A 86 -2.71 7.30 -11.54
N LEU A 87 -3.96 6.83 -11.46
CA LEU A 87 -4.43 6.01 -10.36
C LEU A 87 -3.70 4.66 -10.31
N LEU A 88 -3.58 3.93 -11.42
CA LEU A 88 -2.80 2.69 -11.43
C LEU A 88 -1.32 2.93 -11.07
N LEU A 89 -0.70 3.98 -11.62
CA LEU A 89 0.68 4.38 -11.33
C LEU A 89 0.90 4.66 -9.84
N THR A 90 0.02 5.44 -9.20
CA THR A 90 0.11 5.74 -7.76
C THR A 90 -0.14 4.50 -6.91
N MET A 91 -1.19 3.72 -7.21
CA MET A 91 -1.53 2.49 -6.49
C MET A 91 -0.49 1.37 -6.68
N THR A 92 0.34 1.42 -7.72
CA THR A 92 1.49 0.52 -7.87
C THR A 92 2.71 1.05 -7.10
N SER A 93 3.06 2.31 -7.31
CA SER A 93 4.32 2.90 -6.82
C SER A 93 4.37 3.08 -5.29
N ALA A 94 3.34 3.68 -4.69
CA ALA A 94 3.36 3.99 -3.27
C ALA A 94 3.29 2.73 -2.39
N PRO A 95 2.38 1.76 -2.61
CA PRO A 95 2.34 0.54 -1.80
C PRO A 95 3.59 -0.32 -1.93
N LEU A 96 4.24 -0.40 -3.09
CA LEU A 96 5.49 -1.15 -3.24
C LEU A 96 6.65 -0.46 -2.49
N THR A 97 6.92 0.81 -2.79
CA THR A 97 8.12 1.51 -2.28
C THR A 97 8.01 1.91 -0.82
N ALA A 98 6.86 2.44 -0.37
CA ALA A 98 6.61 2.75 1.04
C ALA A 98 6.42 1.49 1.92
N THR A 99 6.39 0.30 1.32
CA THR A 99 6.44 -0.97 2.06
C THR A 99 7.82 -1.59 2.09
N ALA A 100 8.40 -1.92 0.93
CA ALA A 100 9.52 -2.83 0.87
C ALA A 100 10.80 -2.24 1.50
N SER A 101 11.13 -0.98 1.17
CA SER A 101 12.34 -0.31 1.66
C SER A 101 12.33 -0.07 3.18
N PRO A 102 11.29 0.52 3.80
CA PRO A 102 11.25 0.68 5.27
C PRO A 102 11.27 -0.66 6.01
N LEU A 103 10.58 -1.68 5.48
CA LEU A 103 10.55 -3.02 6.09
C LEU A 103 11.91 -3.72 6.03
N ALA A 104 12.62 -3.60 4.90
CA ALA A 104 14.00 -4.09 4.76
C ALA A 104 14.98 -3.36 5.69
N THR A 105 14.81 -2.04 5.86
CA THR A 105 15.60 -1.22 6.79
C THR A 105 15.41 -1.67 8.24
N LEU A 106 14.17 -1.86 8.69
CA LEU A 106 13.84 -2.32 10.04
C LEU A 106 14.46 -3.71 10.35
N ARG A 107 14.42 -4.63 9.37
CA ARG A 107 15.09 -5.93 9.47
C ARG A 107 16.61 -5.79 9.58
N ALA A 108 17.23 -5.00 8.70
CA ALA A 108 18.68 -4.82 8.66
C ALA A 108 19.22 -4.17 9.94
N GLN A 109 18.42 -3.34 10.60
CA GLN A 109 18.72 -2.75 11.92
C GLN A 109 18.51 -3.71 13.11
N GLY A 110 18.00 -4.93 12.88
CA GLY A 110 17.67 -5.88 13.95
C GLY A 110 16.52 -5.44 14.87
N SER A 111 15.81 -4.36 14.56
CA SER A 111 14.79 -3.76 15.44
C SER A 111 13.61 -4.71 15.68
N LEU A 112 13.27 -5.55 14.69
CA LEU A 112 12.27 -6.63 14.83
C LEU A 112 12.64 -7.66 15.91
N ARG A 113 13.93 -7.85 16.18
CA ARG A 113 14.44 -8.78 17.19
C ARG A 113 14.24 -8.24 18.61
N LEU A 114 14.49 -6.93 18.80
CA LEU A 114 14.16 -6.19 20.03
C LEU A 114 12.63 -6.14 20.27
N LEU A 115 11.84 -5.85 19.24
CA LEU A 115 10.36 -5.89 19.31
C LEU A 115 9.85 -7.26 19.80
N GLY A 116 10.47 -8.35 19.35
CA GLY A 116 10.17 -9.71 19.82
C GLY A 116 10.42 -9.97 21.31
N THR A 117 11.20 -9.12 22.00
CA THR A 117 11.42 -9.18 23.46
C THR A 117 10.48 -8.26 24.25
N THR A 118 9.64 -7.48 23.56
CA THR A 118 8.63 -6.61 24.19
C THR A 118 7.23 -7.23 24.10
N PRO A 119 6.30 -6.91 25.03
CA PRO A 119 4.91 -7.39 24.98
C PRO A 119 4.09 -6.81 23.81
N VAL A 120 4.67 -5.97 22.95
CA VAL A 120 4.06 -5.50 21.70
C VAL A 120 4.27 -6.56 20.62
N GLY A 121 3.49 -7.64 20.70
CA GLY A 121 3.62 -8.79 19.81
C GLY A 121 3.60 -8.45 18.31
N ARG A 122 4.28 -9.26 17.51
CA ARG A 122 4.54 -9.09 16.06
C ARG A 122 3.33 -8.60 15.23
N THR A 123 2.13 -9.07 15.57
CA THR A 123 0.86 -8.66 14.92
C THR A 123 0.54 -7.18 15.13
N ARG A 124 0.81 -6.59 16.31
CA ARG A 124 0.58 -5.17 16.58
C ARG A 124 1.48 -4.27 15.73
N PHE A 125 2.71 -4.69 15.44
CA PHE A 125 3.64 -3.94 14.59
C PHE A 125 3.18 -3.87 13.13
N LEU A 126 2.68 -4.99 12.58
CA LEU A 126 2.04 -5.02 11.26
C LEU A 126 0.80 -4.10 11.22
N LEU A 127 -0.02 -4.13 12.27
CA LEU A 127 -1.20 -3.29 12.44
C LEU A 127 -0.88 -1.78 12.57
N THR A 128 0.32 -1.38 12.99
CA THR A 128 0.72 0.05 13.00
C THR A 128 1.31 0.56 11.69
N HIS A 129 1.73 -0.31 10.77
CA HIS A 129 2.24 0.09 9.44
C HIS A 129 1.12 0.27 8.40
N MET A 130 0.06 -0.55 8.45
CA MET A 130 -1.06 -0.46 7.49
C MET A 130 -1.81 0.90 7.51
N PRO A 131 -2.19 1.48 8.67
CA PRO A 131 -3.01 2.69 8.72
C PRO A 131 -2.37 3.88 8.00
N VAL A 132 -1.05 4.00 8.06
CA VAL A 132 -0.35 5.15 7.49
C VAL A 132 -0.11 5.00 5.98
N ARG A 133 -0.08 3.76 5.46
CA ARG A 133 -0.13 3.52 4.00
C ARG A 133 -1.52 3.71 3.43
N LEU A 134 -2.56 3.36 4.19
CA LEU A 134 -3.94 3.73 3.86
C LEU A 134 -4.10 5.26 3.84
N GLY A 135 -3.49 5.98 4.79
CA GLY A 135 -3.42 7.44 4.78
C GLY A 135 -2.69 8.01 3.56
N LEU A 136 -1.52 7.44 3.19
CA LEU A 136 -0.78 7.82 1.98
C LEU A 136 -1.62 7.67 0.71
N VAL A 137 -2.26 6.51 0.52
CA VAL A 137 -3.14 6.23 -0.62
C VAL A 137 -4.38 7.12 -0.60
N ALA A 138 -4.99 7.36 0.55
CA ALA A 138 -6.12 8.28 0.67
C ALA A 138 -5.75 9.71 0.26
N VAL A 139 -4.56 10.21 0.63
CA VAL A 139 -4.06 11.52 0.18
C VAL A 139 -3.84 11.54 -1.34
N GLN A 140 -3.20 10.52 -1.91
CA GLN A 140 -2.99 10.43 -3.37
C GLN A 140 -4.33 10.41 -4.13
N LEU A 141 -5.28 9.60 -3.65
CA LEU A 141 -6.60 9.47 -4.23
C LEU A 141 -7.39 10.79 -4.14
N VAL A 142 -7.39 11.46 -2.99
CA VAL A 142 -8.04 12.78 -2.85
C VAL A 142 -7.45 13.78 -3.85
N VAL A 143 -6.12 13.87 -3.98
CA VAL A 143 -5.49 14.78 -4.94
C VAL A 143 -5.88 14.46 -6.39
N LEU A 144 -5.79 13.20 -6.80
CA LEU A 144 -6.10 12.78 -8.18
C LEU A 144 -7.58 12.89 -8.50
N VAL A 145 -8.48 12.53 -7.57
CA VAL A 145 -9.93 12.63 -7.76
C VAL A 145 -10.39 14.09 -7.76
N THR A 146 -9.84 14.95 -6.90
CA THR A 146 -10.12 16.39 -6.95
C THR A 146 -9.68 16.97 -8.30
N ALA A 147 -8.46 16.67 -8.77
CA ALA A 147 -8.02 17.13 -10.09
C ALA A 147 -8.93 16.60 -11.22
N GLY A 148 -9.19 15.29 -11.27
CA GLY A 148 -10.01 14.67 -12.31
C GLY A 148 -11.47 15.14 -12.32
N THR A 149 -12.07 15.43 -11.16
CA THR A 149 -13.41 16.03 -11.09
C THR A 149 -13.40 17.50 -11.52
N THR A 150 -12.38 18.29 -11.16
CA THR A 150 -12.26 19.69 -11.64
C THR A 150 -12.01 19.83 -13.13
N LEU A 151 -11.35 18.85 -13.76
CA LEU A 151 -11.18 18.78 -15.22
C LEU A 151 -12.38 18.12 -15.95
N GLY A 152 -13.40 17.65 -15.21
CA GLY A 152 -14.58 17.00 -15.79
C GLY A 152 -14.36 15.58 -16.32
N HIS A 153 -13.24 14.93 -15.97
CA HIS A 153 -12.91 13.56 -16.39
C HIS A 153 -13.48 12.48 -15.45
N ILE A 154 -13.91 12.84 -14.23
CA ILE A 154 -14.52 11.93 -13.25
C ILE A 154 -15.89 12.47 -12.86
N ALA A 155 -16.94 11.63 -12.89
CA ALA A 155 -18.23 11.99 -12.32
C ALA A 155 -18.21 11.80 -10.79
N PRO A 156 -18.81 12.72 -10.00
CA PRO A 156 -18.86 12.59 -8.53
C PRO A 156 -19.51 11.29 -8.02
N ALA A 157 -20.37 10.66 -8.83
CA ALA A 157 -21.01 9.38 -8.52
C ALA A 157 -20.01 8.20 -8.46
N ASP A 158 -18.90 8.27 -9.18
CA ASP A 158 -17.92 7.17 -9.28
C ASP A 158 -16.85 7.22 -8.18
N ILE A 159 -16.80 8.30 -7.38
CA ILE A 159 -15.83 8.48 -6.29
C ILE A 159 -15.83 7.31 -5.28
N PRO A 160 -16.97 6.75 -4.83
CA PRO A 160 -16.97 5.59 -3.94
C PRO A 160 -16.40 4.33 -4.60
N ALA A 161 -16.64 4.14 -5.91
CA ALA A 161 -16.10 3.02 -6.67
C ALA A 161 -14.59 3.17 -6.88
N LEU A 162 -14.11 4.37 -7.24
CA LEU A 162 -12.70 4.72 -7.32
C LEU A 162 -11.97 4.47 -5.99
N PHE A 163 -12.58 4.81 -4.86
CA PHE A 163 -12.05 4.48 -3.54
C PHE A 163 -11.95 2.98 -3.32
N GLY A 164 -12.99 2.22 -3.65
CA GLY A 164 -12.99 0.75 -3.58
C GLY A 164 -11.87 0.12 -4.41
N VAL A 165 -11.75 0.48 -5.69
CA VAL A 165 -10.69 -0.03 -6.59
C VAL A 165 -9.29 0.38 -6.10
N SER A 166 -9.13 1.59 -5.56
CA SER A 166 -7.86 2.03 -4.99
C SER A 166 -7.45 1.24 -3.74
N VAL A 167 -8.41 0.87 -2.89
CA VAL A 167 -8.17 -0.04 -1.76
C VAL A 167 -7.75 -1.44 -2.25
N LEU A 168 -8.36 -1.95 -3.32
CA LEU A 168 -7.95 -3.23 -3.94
C LEU A 168 -6.51 -3.18 -4.47
N GLY A 169 -6.14 -2.09 -5.16
CA GLY A 169 -4.77 -1.85 -5.61
C GLY A 169 -3.76 -1.77 -4.46
N LEU A 170 -4.08 -1.01 -3.41
CA LEU A 170 -3.29 -0.95 -2.17
C LEU A 170 -3.12 -2.32 -1.51
N LEU A 171 -4.16 -3.15 -1.46
CA LEU A 171 -4.06 -4.50 -0.88
C LEU A 171 -3.13 -5.40 -1.72
N MET A 172 -3.30 -5.41 -3.04
CA MET A 172 -2.49 -6.24 -3.94
C MET A 172 -1.01 -5.83 -3.96
N PHE A 173 -0.72 -4.56 -4.24
CA PHE A 173 0.66 -4.06 -4.32
C PHE A 173 1.29 -3.83 -2.94
N GLY A 174 0.48 -3.58 -1.90
CA GLY A 174 0.94 -3.61 -0.52
C GLY A 174 1.41 -5.00 -0.11
N ALA A 175 0.64 -6.05 -0.43
CA ALA A 175 1.04 -7.43 -0.19
C ALA A 175 2.32 -7.81 -0.96
N ALA A 176 2.45 -7.39 -2.24
CA ALA A 176 3.69 -7.53 -2.99
C ALA A 176 4.87 -6.80 -2.31
N GLY A 177 4.66 -5.58 -1.83
CA GLY A 177 5.67 -4.81 -1.10
C GLY A 177 6.10 -5.48 0.21
N TYR A 178 5.15 -6.08 0.94
CA TYR A 178 5.42 -6.85 2.16
C TYR A 178 6.22 -8.13 1.85
N LEU A 179 5.89 -8.83 0.76
CA LEU A 179 6.67 -9.97 0.28
C LEU A 179 8.12 -9.57 -0.05
N ILE A 180 8.30 -8.52 -0.86
CA ILE A 180 9.63 -8.03 -1.26
C ILE A 180 10.45 -7.62 -0.02
N GLY A 181 9.92 -6.74 0.85
CA GLY A 181 10.60 -6.34 2.08
C GLY A 181 10.80 -7.50 3.08
N GLY A 182 9.98 -8.56 2.99
CA GLY A 182 10.07 -9.78 3.78
C GLY A 182 11.10 -10.81 3.31
N VAL A 183 11.68 -10.65 2.10
CA VAL A 183 12.71 -11.57 1.56
C VAL A 183 14.01 -10.87 1.16
N ALA A 184 13.98 -9.56 0.88
CA ALA A 184 15.10 -8.81 0.32
C ALA A 184 16.37 -8.81 1.19
N GLY A 185 17.52 -8.84 0.50
CA GLY A 185 18.85 -8.83 1.11
C GLY A 185 19.32 -7.47 1.64
N GLY A 186 18.51 -6.42 1.56
CA GLY A 186 18.83 -5.08 2.07
C GLY A 186 17.85 -4.02 1.56
N THR A 187 17.95 -2.80 2.08
CA THR A 187 17.08 -1.67 1.70
C THR A 187 17.14 -1.37 0.21
N ASP A 188 18.34 -1.29 -0.37
CA ASP A 188 18.53 -0.99 -1.80
C ASP A 188 18.03 -2.14 -2.69
N SER A 189 18.25 -3.39 -2.26
CA SER A 189 17.69 -4.56 -2.93
C SER A 189 16.16 -4.53 -2.93
N ALA A 190 15.53 -4.21 -1.79
CA ALA A 190 14.09 -4.08 -1.68
C ALA A 190 13.53 -2.96 -2.58
N GLN A 191 14.20 -1.79 -2.57
CA GLN A 191 13.81 -0.64 -3.41
C GLN A 191 13.92 -0.97 -4.91
N ASN A 192 15.04 -1.55 -5.35
CA ASN A 192 15.26 -1.89 -6.75
C ASN A 192 14.31 -2.99 -7.23
N THR A 193 14.05 -4.02 -6.40
CA THR A 193 13.04 -5.04 -6.70
C THR A 193 11.63 -4.43 -6.77
N SER A 194 11.26 -3.51 -5.88
CA SER A 194 9.98 -2.79 -5.97
C SER A 194 9.84 -1.96 -7.23
N LEU A 195 10.89 -1.24 -7.66
CA LEU A 195 10.87 -0.48 -8.92
C LEU A 195 10.76 -1.39 -10.15
N PHE A 196 11.46 -2.53 -10.16
CA PHE A 196 11.35 -3.52 -11.22
C PHE A 196 9.93 -4.12 -11.28
N VAL A 197 9.40 -4.58 -10.14
CA VAL A 197 8.02 -5.12 -10.06
C VAL A 197 6.99 -4.06 -10.44
N GLN A 198 7.19 -2.80 -10.06
CA GLN A 198 6.34 -1.69 -10.50
C GLN A 198 6.34 -1.55 -12.03
N MET A 199 7.52 -1.44 -12.65
CA MET A 199 7.62 -1.25 -14.10
C MET A 199 7.04 -2.43 -14.87
N VAL A 200 7.37 -3.66 -14.46
CA VAL A 200 6.80 -4.88 -15.05
C VAL A 200 5.28 -4.90 -14.89
N SER A 201 4.74 -4.59 -13.71
CA SER A 201 3.29 -4.58 -13.49
C SER A 201 2.56 -3.52 -14.32
N ILE A 202 3.15 -2.34 -14.50
CA ILE A 202 2.57 -1.26 -15.32
C ILE A 202 2.60 -1.62 -16.81
N MET A 203 3.72 -2.18 -17.31
CA MET A 203 3.79 -2.64 -18.70
C MET A 203 2.83 -3.81 -18.98
N LEU A 204 2.71 -4.73 -18.03
CA LEU A 204 1.79 -5.87 -18.08
C LEU A 204 0.35 -5.52 -17.70
N SER A 205 0.02 -4.23 -17.51
CA SER A 205 -1.35 -3.77 -17.22
C SER A 205 -2.10 -3.26 -18.45
N PHE A 206 -1.52 -3.40 -19.66
CA PHE A 206 -1.97 -2.86 -20.95
C PHE A 206 -2.27 -1.34 -21.04
N MET A 207 -2.34 -0.61 -19.93
CA MET A 207 -2.67 0.83 -19.94
C MET A 207 -1.62 1.67 -20.67
N PHE A 208 -0.34 1.35 -20.50
CA PHE A 208 0.78 2.05 -21.14
C PHE A 208 1.23 1.39 -22.45
N LEU A 209 0.71 0.20 -22.77
CA LEU A 209 1.00 -0.56 -23.99
C LEU A 209 -0.32 -1.18 -24.48
N PRO A 210 -1.10 -0.45 -25.29
CA PRO A 210 -2.45 -0.86 -25.69
C PRO A 210 -2.46 -2.26 -26.32
N MET A 211 -3.45 -3.09 -25.98
CA MET A 211 -3.49 -4.49 -26.44
C MET A 211 -3.44 -4.64 -27.97
N GLY A 212 -3.98 -3.66 -28.72
CA GLY A 212 -3.92 -3.65 -30.19
C GLY A 212 -2.51 -3.51 -30.79
N MET A 213 -1.49 -3.20 -29.98
CA MET A 213 -0.07 -3.23 -30.38
C MET A 213 0.61 -4.58 -30.08
N LEU A 214 -0.05 -5.49 -29.37
CA LEU A 214 0.49 -6.79 -29.00
C LEU A 214 0.01 -7.88 -29.98
N PRO A 215 0.84 -8.88 -30.32
CA PRO A 215 0.36 -10.08 -30.99
C PRO A 215 -0.72 -10.80 -30.16
N ASP A 216 -1.73 -11.38 -30.81
CA ASP A 216 -2.92 -11.98 -30.16
C ASP A 216 -2.61 -12.91 -28.99
N SER A 217 -1.53 -13.70 -29.10
CA SER A 217 -1.09 -14.63 -28.05
C SER A 217 -0.58 -13.90 -26.81
N LEU A 218 0.14 -12.79 -26.98
CA LEU A 218 0.65 -11.95 -25.91
C LEU A 218 -0.45 -11.06 -25.32
N ALA A 219 -1.36 -10.53 -26.15
CA ALA A 219 -2.54 -9.80 -25.69
C ALA A 219 -3.40 -10.66 -24.74
N LYS A 220 -3.69 -11.92 -25.13
CA LYS A 220 -4.40 -12.90 -24.28
C LYS A 220 -3.62 -13.27 -23.01
N ALA A 221 -2.30 -13.42 -23.09
CA ALA A 221 -1.50 -13.68 -21.89
C ALA A 221 -1.55 -12.49 -20.91
N VAL A 222 -1.46 -11.25 -21.42
CA VAL A 222 -1.53 -10.02 -20.64
C VAL A 222 -2.91 -9.82 -20.03
N SER A 223 -4.01 -10.10 -20.74
CA SER A 223 -5.37 -9.89 -20.21
C SER A 223 -5.67 -10.70 -18.95
N TYR A 224 -5.03 -11.87 -18.76
CA TYR A 224 -5.20 -12.71 -17.57
C TYR A 224 -4.26 -12.38 -16.38
N LEU A 225 -3.46 -11.31 -16.47
CA LEU A 225 -2.56 -10.94 -15.37
C LEU A 225 -3.27 -10.07 -14.31
N PRO A 226 -2.97 -10.23 -13.00
CA PRO A 226 -3.61 -9.43 -11.94
C PRO A 226 -3.52 -7.91 -12.11
N PRO A 227 -2.41 -7.31 -12.60
CA PRO A 227 -2.37 -5.87 -12.92
C PRO A 227 -3.37 -5.46 -14.01
N SER A 228 -3.67 -6.33 -14.98
CA SER A 228 -4.67 -6.09 -16.03
C SER A 228 -6.09 -6.06 -15.48
N PHE A 229 -6.43 -6.96 -14.55
CA PHE A 229 -7.73 -6.92 -13.86
C PHE A 229 -7.90 -5.64 -13.04
N LEU A 230 -6.83 -5.12 -12.43
CA LEU A 230 -6.87 -3.83 -11.73
C LEU A 230 -6.97 -2.63 -12.70
N ALA A 231 -6.28 -2.69 -13.85
CA ALA A 231 -6.39 -1.67 -14.90
C ALA A 231 -7.80 -1.59 -15.49
N ASP A 232 -8.40 -2.74 -15.82
CA ASP A 232 -9.77 -2.83 -16.33
C ASP A 232 -10.80 -2.33 -15.30
N LEU A 233 -10.58 -2.57 -14.01
CA LEU A 233 -11.40 -1.97 -12.94
C LEU A 233 -11.33 -0.44 -12.94
N PHE A 234 -10.14 0.16 -13.07
CA PHE A 234 -10.02 1.62 -13.15
C PHE A 234 -10.63 2.19 -14.44
N LEU A 235 -10.40 1.53 -15.58
CA LEU A 235 -10.94 1.95 -16.88
C LEU A 235 -12.47 1.80 -16.94
N SER A 236 -13.05 0.81 -16.26
CA SER A 236 -14.51 0.63 -16.22
C SER A 236 -15.30 1.75 -15.55
N LEU A 237 -14.61 2.64 -14.83
CA LEU A 237 -15.18 3.87 -14.25
C LEU A 237 -15.01 5.08 -15.20
N THR A 238 -14.52 4.84 -16.41
CA THR A 238 -14.34 5.85 -17.47
C THR A 238 -15.49 5.70 -18.49
N PRO A 239 -16.29 6.75 -18.74
CA PRO A 239 -17.38 6.68 -19.70
C PRO A 239 -16.90 6.26 -21.10
N GLY A 240 -17.57 5.27 -21.69
CA GLY A 240 -17.25 4.75 -23.03
C GLY A 240 -16.24 3.60 -23.06
N TRP A 241 -15.67 3.19 -21.91
CA TRP A 241 -14.84 1.97 -21.87
C TRP A 241 -15.71 0.70 -21.88
N GLU A 242 -15.40 -0.23 -22.78
CA GLU A 242 -15.94 -1.59 -22.76
C GLU A 242 -15.06 -2.48 -21.85
N GLN A 243 -15.64 -3.01 -20.77
CA GLN A 243 -14.94 -3.86 -19.82
C GLN A 243 -14.40 -5.14 -20.50
N LEU A 244 -13.13 -5.45 -20.28
CA LEU A 244 -12.52 -6.71 -20.73
C LEU A 244 -13.05 -7.91 -19.93
N HIS A 245 -13.35 -7.71 -18.64
CA HIS A 245 -13.86 -8.74 -17.74
C HIS A 245 -14.98 -8.21 -16.84
N PRO A 246 -15.95 -9.07 -16.43
CA PRO A 246 -16.99 -8.67 -15.48
C PRO A 246 -16.39 -8.15 -14.17
N THR A 247 -16.87 -7.00 -13.66
CA THR A 247 -16.36 -6.33 -12.44
C THR A 247 -16.11 -7.29 -11.28
N TRP A 248 -17.05 -8.20 -11.01
CA TRP A 248 -16.96 -9.14 -9.89
C TRP A 248 -15.78 -10.12 -10.03
N LEU A 249 -15.45 -10.53 -11.26
CA LEU A 249 -14.33 -11.43 -11.55
C LEU A 249 -13.02 -10.68 -11.33
N SER A 250 -12.90 -9.45 -11.84
CA SER A 250 -11.73 -8.60 -11.66
C SER A 250 -11.46 -8.32 -10.18
N VAL A 251 -12.50 -8.00 -9.39
CA VAL A 251 -12.40 -7.85 -7.92
C VAL A 251 -11.92 -9.15 -7.26
N LEU A 252 -12.48 -10.30 -7.65
CA LEU A 252 -12.10 -11.61 -7.09
C LEU A 252 -10.63 -11.94 -7.40
N VAL A 253 -10.16 -11.73 -8.63
CA VAL A 253 -8.77 -12.00 -9.02
C VAL A 253 -7.78 -11.08 -8.30
N VAL A 254 -8.09 -9.79 -8.16
CA VAL A 254 -7.24 -8.85 -7.43
C VAL A 254 -7.18 -9.19 -5.93
N LEU A 255 -8.32 -9.50 -5.30
CA LEU A 255 -8.35 -9.97 -3.91
C LEU A 255 -7.65 -11.32 -3.70
N GLY A 256 -7.86 -12.28 -4.60
CA GLY A 256 -7.20 -13.57 -4.58
C GLY A 256 -5.68 -13.43 -4.71
N THR A 257 -5.22 -12.56 -5.60
CA THR A 257 -3.79 -12.23 -5.76
C THR A 257 -3.24 -11.57 -4.50
N ALA A 258 -3.95 -10.59 -3.92
CA ALA A 258 -3.55 -9.97 -2.66
C ALA A 258 -3.45 -10.99 -1.51
N ALA A 259 -4.40 -11.93 -1.42
CA ALA A 259 -4.39 -12.99 -0.42
C ALA A 259 -3.23 -13.98 -0.62
N VAL A 260 -2.96 -14.42 -1.86
CA VAL A 260 -1.81 -15.29 -2.19
C VAL A 260 -0.49 -14.59 -1.89
N LEU A 261 -0.32 -13.33 -2.31
CA LEU A 261 0.87 -12.53 -2.01
C LEU A 261 1.06 -12.32 -0.50
N THR A 262 -0.03 -12.11 0.25
CA THR A 262 0.03 -12.00 1.73
C THR A 262 0.42 -13.33 2.37
N ALA A 263 -0.14 -14.45 1.91
CA ALA A 263 0.23 -15.77 2.41
C ALA A 263 1.69 -16.13 2.11
N LEU A 264 2.19 -15.77 0.91
CA LEU A 264 3.60 -15.90 0.55
C LEU A 264 4.48 -14.96 1.38
N ALA A 265 4.06 -13.70 1.59
CA ALA A 265 4.79 -12.74 2.43
C ALA A 265 4.96 -13.26 3.85
N VAL A 266 3.92 -13.86 4.44
CA VAL A 266 3.98 -14.47 5.79
C VAL A 266 4.84 -15.74 5.81
N ARG A 267 4.71 -16.63 4.82
CA ARG A 267 5.46 -17.90 4.76
C ARG A 267 6.96 -17.72 4.47
N LEU A 268 7.31 -16.74 3.64
CA LEU A 268 8.69 -16.47 3.23
C LEU A 268 9.35 -15.37 4.09
N PHE A 269 8.66 -14.84 5.10
CA PHE A 269 9.18 -13.77 5.94
C PHE A 269 10.41 -14.22 6.72
N ARG A 270 11.58 -13.73 6.33
CA ARG A 270 12.83 -13.92 7.08
C ARG A 270 12.85 -12.93 8.25
N TRP A 271 13.19 -13.35 9.47
CA TRP A 271 13.15 -12.42 10.63
C TRP A 271 14.44 -11.63 10.82
N ASP A 272 15.56 -12.18 10.36
CA ASP A 272 16.89 -11.57 10.36
C ASP A 272 17.53 -11.72 8.96
N GLN A 273 18.62 -11.01 8.68
CA GLN A 273 19.53 -11.31 7.59
C GLN A 273 20.65 -12.27 8.02
N GLY A 274 20.88 -12.42 9.33
CA GLY A 274 21.83 -13.35 9.92
C GLY A 274 21.43 -14.84 9.86
N GLU A 275 20.16 -15.15 9.56
CA GLU A 275 19.71 -16.53 9.30
C GLU A 275 20.13 -16.94 7.87
N ARG A 276 21.21 -17.74 7.81
CA ARG A 276 21.69 -18.51 6.66
C ARG A 276 21.28 -19.97 6.82
#